data_AF-A0A1J5Q0U5-F1
#
_entry.id   AF-A0A1J5Q0U5-F1
#
_cell.length_a   1.000
_cell.length_b   1.000
_cell.length_c   1.000
_cell.angle_alpha   90.00
_cell.angle_beta   90.00
_cell.angle_gamma   90.00
#
_symmetry.space_group_name_H-M   'P 1'
#
loop_
_entity.id
_entity.type
_entity.pdbx_description
1 polymer ?
#
loop_
_entity_poly.entity_id
_entity_poly.type
_entity_poly.pdbx_seq_one_letter_code
_entity_poly.pdbx_strand_id
1 'polypeptide(L)'
;MKYRRQRSQLLDAMLDGHFFFGNVKLAIAAEPDLLWSMGSFLAEMGAELTVCVTTTRSPLLSRLPTNEVVIGDLEDFERAAQAAGCDLLLTHSHGRQAAARLNKPLYRIGMPLFDRLGNAHIVSVGYRGTRNLVFDIGNLLIAQTPHHQPDHWPLQPASLAAAAPSAALATASACSKSGSSCGCSS
;
A
#
# COMPACT_ATOMS: atom_id res chain seq x y z
N MET A 1 29.42 15.02 -5.40
CA MET A 1 28.15 15.67 -4.99
C MET A 1 26.89 14.81 -5.22
N LYS A 2 26.76 14.08 -6.34
CA LYS A 2 25.56 13.29 -6.70
C LYS A 2 24.99 12.39 -5.58
N TYR A 3 25.80 11.52 -4.99
CA TYR A 3 25.34 10.58 -3.96
C TYR A 3 25.00 11.25 -2.62
N ARG A 4 25.68 12.35 -2.26
CA ARG A 4 25.32 13.14 -1.08
C ARG A 4 23.91 13.70 -1.21
N ARG A 5 23.56 14.23 -2.38
CA ARG A 5 22.20 14.72 -2.67
C ARG A 5 21.17 13.60 -2.64
N GLN A 6 21.45 12.45 -3.26
CA GLN A 6 20.52 11.31 -3.23
C GLN A 6 20.29 10.77 -1.82
N ARG A 7 21.35 10.72 -1.00
CA ARG A 7 21.23 10.36 0.42
C ARG A 7 20.36 11.37 1.18
N SER A 8 20.56 12.67 0.99
CA SER A 8 19.69 13.69 1.59
C SER A 8 18.23 13.51 1.18
N GLN A 9 17.96 13.21 -0.09
CA GLN A 9 16.60 12.94 -0.59
C GLN A 9 15.98 11.67 0.01
N LEU A 10 16.79 10.65 0.28
CA LEU A 10 16.31 9.46 0.99
C LEU A 10 15.94 9.81 2.43
N LEU A 11 16.80 10.51 3.16
CA LEU A 11 16.53 10.88 4.54
C LEU A 11 15.28 11.76 4.68
N ASP A 12 15.08 12.69 3.76
CA ASP A 12 13.88 13.51 3.66
C ASP A 12 12.63 12.63 3.46
N ALA A 13 12.67 11.70 2.50
CA ALA A 13 11.59 10.75 2.29
C ALA A 13 11.34 9.83 3.50
N MET A 14 12.38 9.45 4.25
CA MET A 14 12.24 8.66 5.47
C MET A 14 11.55 9.46 6.57
N LEU A 15 11.86 10.76 6.72
CA LEU A 15 11.19 11.64 7.68
C LEU A 15 9.70 11.81 7.34
N ASP A 16 9.38 12.03 6.06
CA ASP A 16 7.99 12.12 5.60
C ASP A 16 7.23 10.80 5.75
N GLY A 17 7.91 9.70 5.42
CA GLY A 17 7.35 8.36 5.45
C GLY A 17 7.06 7.88 6.86
N HIS A 18 7.96 8.13 7.82
CA HIS A 18 7.95 7.54 9.17
C HIS A 18 6.58 7.57 9.87
N PHE A 19 5.80 8.64 9.70
CA PHE A 19 4.45 8.76 10.27
C PHE A 19 3.50 7.63 9.84
N PHE A 20 3.66 7.11 8.63
CA PHE A 20 2.84 6.04 8.09
C PHE A 20 3.39 4.64 8.39
N PHE A 21 4.70 4.51 8.66
CA PHE A 21 5.32 3.21 8.96
C PHE A 21 5.29 2.88 10.46
N GLY A 22 5.18 3.89 11.33
CA GLY A 22 5.21 3.71 12.78
C GLY A 22 4.18 2.69 13.27
N ASN A 23 4.64 1.67 14.01
CA ASN A 23 3.84 0.59 14.60
C ASN A 23 3.02 -0.25 13.59
N VAL A 24 3.31 -0.15 12.29
CA VAL A 24 2.68 -1.02 11.29
C VAL A 24 3.21 -2.43 11.46
N LYS A 25 2.31 -3.41 11.61
CA LYS A 25 2.69 -4.81 11.74
C LYS A 25 2.95 -5.42 10.38
N LEU A 26 4.19 -5.84 10.15
CA LEU A 26 4.64 -6.39 8.89
C LEU A 26 4.77 -7.90 8.93
N ALA A 27 4.31 -8.53 7.85
CA ALA A 27 4.68 -9.90 7.52
C ALA A 27 5.58 -9.90 6.28
N ILE A 28 6.79 -10.43 6.39
CA ILE A 28 7.74 -10.55 5.28
C ILE A 28 8.06 -12.02 5.00
N ALA A 29 7.86 -12.46 3.76
CA ALA A 29 8.32 -13.76 3.27
C ALA A 29 9.26 -13.58 2.07
N ALA A 30 10.55 -13.87 2.26
CA ALA A 30 11.58 -13.67 1.25
C ALA A 30 12.80 -14.58 1.47
N GLU A 31 13.69 -14.63 0.47
CA GLU A 31 15.01 -15.23 0.60
C GLU A 31 15.82 -14.54 1.72
N PRO A 32 16.79 -15.23 2.37
CA PRO A 32 17.40 -14.75 3.60
C PRO A 32 18.04 -13.36 3.52
N ASP A 33 18.76 -13.07 2.43
CA ASP A 33 19.46 -11.79 2.26
C ASP A 33 18.49 -10.63 2.01
N LEU A 34 17.42 -10.88 1.23
CA LEU A 34 16.37 -9.92 0.96
C LEU A 34 15.51 -9.66 2.20
N LEU A 35 15.16 -10.73 2.93
CA LEU A 35 14.45 -10.65 4.20
C LEU A 35 15.25 -9.80 5.19
N TRP A 36 16.55 -10.05 5.31
CA TRP A 36 17.41 -9.28 6.20
C TRP A 36 17.48 -7.80 5.81
N SER A 37 17.72 -7.52 4.52
CA SER A 37 17.88 -6.15 4.02
C SER A 37 16.58 -5.34 4.16
N MET A 38 15.45 -5.94 3.75
CA MET A 38 14.14 -5.28 3.80
C MET A 38 13.63 -5.15 5.24
N GLY A 39 13.75 -6.22 6.03
CA GLY A 39 13.32 -6.22 7.42
C GLY A 39 14.07 -5.19 8.25
N SER A 40 15.41 -5.16 8.15
CA SER A 40 16.22 -4.18 8.88
C SER A 40 15.85 -2.74 8.49
N PHE A 41 15.69 -2.47 7.19
CA PHE A 41 15.31 -1.14 6.71
C PHE A 41 13.92 -0.69 7.19
N LEU A 42 12.92 -1.59 7.13
CA LEU A 42 11.57 -1.26 7.58
C LEU A 42 11.48 -1.12 9.10
N ALA A 43 12.28 -1.87 9.85
CA ALA A 43 12.42 -1.68 11.29
C ALA A 43 13.04 -0.30 11.62
N GLU A 44 14.04 0.16 10.85
CA GLU A 44 14.58 1.53 10.98
C GLU A 44 13.54 2.62 10.68
N MET A 45 12.56 2.34 9.81
CA MET A 45 11.41 3.23 9.55
C MET A 45 10.37 3.23 10.68
N GLY A 46 10.48 2.33 11.66
CA GLY A 46 9.57 2.22 12.81
C GLY A 46 8.47 1.18 12.66
N ALA A 47 8.54 0.31 11.64
CA ALA A 47 7.59 -0.79 11.47
C ALA A 47 7.96 -1.99 12.36
N GLU A 48 6.94 -2.76 12.75
CA GLU A 48 7.10 -3.96 13.59
C GLU A 48 7.22 -5.21 12.72
N LEU A 49 8.34 -5.93 12.82
CA LEU A 49 8.55 -7.20 12.12
C LEU A 49 7.88 -8.35 12.87
N THR A 50 6.56 -8.48 12.71
CA THR A 50 5.76 -9.45 13.46
C THR A 50 5.89 -10.87 12.91
N VAL A 51 6.01 -11.03 11.58
CA VAL A 51 6.16 -12.33 10.93
C VAL A 51 7.28 -12.26 9.92
N CYS A 52 8.29 -13.13 10.07
CA CYS A 52 9.41 -13.27 9.14
C CYS A 52 9.54 -14.73 8.72
N VAL A 53 9.34 -15.02 7.43
CA VAL A 53 9.44 -16.37 6.87
C VAL A 53 10.50 -16.40 5.77
N THR A 54 11.31 -17.46 5.76
CA THR A 54 12.30 -17.69 4.72
C THR A 54 12.42 -19.18 4.40
N THR A 55 13.06 -19.52 3.30
CA THR A 55 13.18 -20.91 2.83
C THR A 55 14.44 -21.61 3.33
N THR A 56 15.48 -20.86 3.70
CA THR A 56 16.81 -21.41 4.02
C THR A 56 17.43 -20.74 5.24
N ARG A 57 18.22 -21.49 6.00
CA ARG A 57 19.01 -20.96 7.12
C ARG A 57 20.10 -20.01 6.62
N SER A 58 20.25 -18.88 7.29
CA SER A 58 21.39 -17.97 7.10
C SER A 58 21.84 -17.39 8.45
N PRO A 59 23.15 -17.25 8.70
CA PRO A 59 23.65 -16.56 9.89
C PRO A 59 23.14 -15.12 10.04
N LEU A 60 22.79 -14.46 8.92
CA LEU A 60 22.30 -13.08 8.92
C LEU A 60 20.97 -12.91 9.66
N LEU A 61 20.14 -13.96 9.67
CA LEU A 61 18.80 -13.92 10.26
C LEU A 61 18.85 -13.70 11.79
N SER A 62 19.94 -14.13 12.44
CA SER A 62 20.16 -13.90 13.88
C SER A 62 20.30 -12.43 14.27
N ARG A 63 20.55 -11.55 13.29
CA ARG A 63 20.72 -10.10 13.49
C ARG A 63 19.48 -9.29 13.13
N LEU A 64 18.42 -9.94 12.65
CA LEU A 64 17.19 -9.26 12.29
C LEU A 64 16.48 -8.79 13.57
N PRO A 65 15.93 -7.57 13.64
CA PRO A 65 15.23 -7.06 14.81
C PRO A 65 13.81 -7.64 14.89
N THR A 66 13.71 -8.96 15.01
CA THR A 66 12.47 -9.72 15.21
C THR A 66 12.70 -10.81 16.24
N ASN A 67 11.64 -11.31 16.86
CA ASN A 67 11.72 -12.37 17.88
C ASN A 67 12.10 -13.72 17.26
N GLU A 68 11.56 -14.02 16.08
CA GLU A 68 11.73 -15.31 15.43
C GLU A 68 11.69 -15.16 13.90
N VAL A 69 12.53 -15.95 13.23
CA VAL A 69 12.45 -16.16 11.78
C VAL A 69 12.09 -17.61 11.53
N VAL A 70 10.93 -17.82 10.94
CA VAL A 70 10.43 -19.16 10.60
C VAL A 70 11.06 -19.61 9.28
N ILE A 71 11.52 -20.86 9.25
CA ILE A 71 11.96 -21.49 8.02
C ILE A 71 10.81 -22.35 7.53
N GLY A 72 10.16 -21.90 6.47
CA GLY A 72 8.90 -22.47 6.00
C GLY A 72 8.51 -21.96 4.63
N ASP A 73 7.23 -22.10 4.31
CA ASP A 73 6.68 -21.73 3.02
C ASP A 73 5.62 -20.61 3.11
N LEU A 74 4.90 -20.39 2.02
CA LEU A 74 3.85 -19.37 1.97
C LEU A 74 2.59 -19.74 2.76
N GLU A 75 2.36 -21.02 3.04
CA GLU A 75 1.26 -21.46 3.90
C GLU A 75 1.55 -21.08 5.35
N ASP A 76 2.77 -21.31 5.82
CA ASP A 76 3.22 -20.86 7.14
C ASP A 76 3.16 -19.34 7.27
N PHE A 77 3.61 -18.63 6.24
CA PHE A 77 3.52 -17.17 6.17
C PHE A 77 2.09 -16.65 6.32
N GLU A 78 1.14 -17.24 5.58
CA GLU A 78 -0.25 -16.81 5.63
C GLU A 78 -0.88 -17.09 7.00
N ARG A 79 -0.68 -18.29 7.55
CA ARG A 79 -1.20 -18.65 8.88
C ARG A 79 -0.64 -17.74 9.97
N ALA A 80 0.66 -17.49 9.95
CA ALA A 80 1.30 -16.62 10.92
C ALA A 80 0.84 -15.16 10.78
N ALA A 81 0.73 -14.65 9.55
CA ALA A 81 0.24 -13.29 9.29
C ALA A 81 -1.21 -13.09 9.76
N GLN A 82 -2.06 -14.12 9.58
CA GLN A 82 -3.43 -14.11 10.09
C GLN A 82 -3.46 -14.10 11.62
N ALA A 83 -2.72 -15.01 12.26
CA ALA A 83 -2.70 -15.15 13.72
C ALA A 83 -2.18 -13.89 14.42
N ALA A 84 -1.18 -13.24 13.84
CA ALA A 84 -0.59 -12.03 14.40
C ALA A 84 -1.34 -10.74 14.04
N GLY A 85 -2.28 -10.81 13.09
CA GLY A 85 -3.09 -9.67 12.65
C GLY A 85 -2.27 -8.59 11.95
N CYS A 86 -1.39 -8.97 11.02
CA CYS A 86 -0.52 -8.02 10.32
C CYS A 86 -1.30 -7.03 9.45
N ASP A 87 -0.72 -5.85 9.23
CA ASP A 87 -1.30 -4.76 8.45
C ASP A 87 -0.85 -4.79 6.99
N LEU A 88 0.39 -5.22 6.73
CA LEU A 88 0.97 -5.26 5.39
C LEU A 88 1.77 -6.54 5.17
N LEU A 89 1.55 -7.15 4.00
CA LEU A 89 2.28 -8.33 3.53
C LEU A 89 3.37 -7.91 2.54
N LEU A 90 4.57 -8.46 2.67
CA LEU A 90 5.68 -8.27 1.75
C LEU A 90 6.19 -9.63 1.27
N THR A 91 5.94 -9.95 0.01
CA THR A 91 6.47 -11.16 -0.64
C THR A 91 6.34 -11.06 -2.16
N HIS A 92 6.64 -12.13 -2.88
CA HIS A 92 6.58 -12.17 -4.35
C HIS A 92 5.14 -12.47 -4.85
N SER A 93 4.94 -12.62 -6.17
CA SER A 93 3.58 -12.64 -6.77
C SER A 93 2.67 -13.78 -6.28
N HIS A 94 3.22 -14.88 -5.76
CA HIS A 94 2.41 -15.97 -5.21
C HIS A 94 1.65 -15.55 -3.93
N GLY A 95 2.16 -14.58 -3.18
CA GLY A 95 1.48 -14.03 -2.00
C GLY A 95 0.16 -13.31 -2.31
N ARG A 96 -0.18 -13.05 -3.58
CA ARG A 96 -1.45 -12.41 -3.96
C ARG A 96 -2.67 -13.18 -3.46
N GLN A 97 -2.55 -14.50 -3.32
CA GLN A 97 -3.63 -15.34 -2.82
C GLN A 97 -3.86 -15.14 -1.33
N ALA A 98 -2.78 -15.14 -0.53
CA ALA A 98 -2.83 -14.83 0.89
C ALA A 98 -3.37 -13.40 1.13
N ALA A 99 -2.89 -12.43 0.35
CA ALA A 99 -3.37 -11.05 0.42
C ALA A 99 -4.88 -10.92 0.20
N ALA A 100 -5.42 -11.64 -0.79
CA ALA A 100 -6.86 -11.66 -1.07
C ALA A 100 -7.66 -12.34 0.04
N ARG A 101 -7.18 -13.47 0.60
CA ARG A 101 -7.86 -14.19 1.68
C ARG A 101 -7.86 -13.43 3.00
N LEU A 102 -6.74 -12.78 3.33
CA LEU A 102 -6.57 -11.99 4.55
C LEU A 102 -7.16 -10.58 4.44
N ASN A 103 -7.53 -10.15 3.22
CA ASN A 103 -7.94 -8.78 2.92
C ASN A 103 -6.90 -7.74 3.40
N LYS A 104 -5.62 -8.00 3.07
CA LYS A 104 -4.49 -7.14 3.44
C LYS A 104 -3.74 -6.66 2.20
N PRO A 105 -3.16 -5.45 2.20
CA PRO A 105 -2.29 -5.00 1.13
C PRO A 105 -1.07 -5.91 0.98
N LEU A 106 -0.58 -6.02 -0.27
CA LEU A 106 0.63 -6.77 -0.61
C LEU A 106 1.60 -5.90 -1.39
N TYR A 107 2.78 -5.67 -0.82
CA TYR A 107 3.91 -5.11 -1.54
C TYR A 107 4.79 -6.22 -2.11
N ARG A 108 5.12 -6.10 -3.40
CA ARG A 108 5.80 -7.15 -4.16
C ARG A 108 7.31 -7.01 -4.07
N ILE A 109 7.99 -8.02 -3.51
CA ILE A 109 9.45 -8.05 -3.37
C ILE A 109 10.01 -9.41 -3.79
N GLY A 110 11.28 -9.42 -4.20
CA GLY A 110 12.00 -10.65 -4.53
C GLY A 110 11.58 -11.23 -5.88
N MET A 111 11.55 -12.56 -5.95
CA MET A 111 11.25 -13.33 -7.16
C MET A 111 10.33 -14.51 -6.80
N PRO A 112 9.44 -14.94 -7.72
CA PRO A 112 9.09 -14.34 -9.02
C PRO A 112 8.05 -13.22 -8.96
N LEU A 113 8.17 -12.22 -9.84
CA LEU A 113 7.23 -11.08 -9.96
C LEU A 113 6.56 -11.02 -11.35
N PHE A 114 5.61 -11.94 -11.58
CA PHE A 114 4.93 -12.10 -12.87
C PHE A 114 3.62 -11.30 -13.01
N ASP A 115 3.07 -10.77 -11.90
CA ASP A 115 1.79 -10.03 -11.88
C ASP A 115 1.97 -8.50 -12.04
N ARG A 116 3.17 -8.05 -12.38
CA ARG A 116 3.54 -6.65 -12.58
C ARG A 116 4.44 -6.48 -13.80
N LEU A 117 4.16 -5.44 -14.59
CA LEU A 117 4.98 -5.07 -15.74
C LEU A 117 6.19 -4.25 -15.28
N GLY A 118 7.31 -4.39 -16.01
CA GLY A 118 8.51 -3.59 -15.80
C GLY A 118 9.31 -3.96 -14.55
N ASN A 119 8.99 -5.05 -13.85
CA ASN A 119 9.66 -5.41 -12.60
C ASN A 119 11.19 -5.56 -12.75
N ALA A 120 11.65 -6.12 -13.87
CA ALA A 120 13.08 -6.25 -14.17
C ALA A 120 13.81 -4.89 -14.31
N HIS A 121 13.07 -3.79 -14.45
CA HIS A 121 13.61 -2.43 -14.60
C HIS A 121 13.41 -1.58 -13.34
N ILE A 122 12.74 -2.10 -12.30
CA ILE A 122 12.57 -1.41 -11.03
C ILE A 122 13.85 -1.54 -10.21
N VAL A 123 14.42 -0.40 -9.83
CA VAL A 123 15.59 -0.35 -8.94
C VAL A 123 15.09 -0.30 -7.50
N SER A 124 15.34 -1.34 -6.72
CA SER A 124 15.00 -1.40 -5.29
C SER A 124 16.18 -1.02 -4.37
N VAL A 125 17.41 -1.11 -4.87
CA VAL A 125 18.64 -0.89 -4.09
C VAL A 125 19.26 0.50 -4.29
N GLY A 126 20.10 0.91 -3.34
CA GLY A 126 20.77 2.21 -3.33
C GLY A 126 19.82 3.38 -3.05
N TYR A 127 20.36 4.58 -2.84
CA TYR A 127 19.58 5.73 -2.34
C TYR A 127 18.30 6.03 -3.11
N ARG A 128 18.35 5.97 -4.45
CA ARG A 128 17.16 6.23 -5.28
C ARG A 128 16.14 5.10 -5.19
N GLY A 129 16.62 3.85 -5.18
CA GLY A 129 15.73 2.68 -5.09
C GLY A 129 15.04 2.63 -3.74
N THR A 130 15.80 2.74 -2.65
CA THR A 130 15.26 2.79 -1.29
C THR A 130 14.28 3.94 -1.09
N ARG A 131 14.56 5.12 -1.65
CA ARG A 131 13.64 6.26 -1.57
C ARG A 131 12.31 5.93 -2.29
N ASN A 132 12.38 5.31 -3.45
CA ASN A 132 11.17 4.90 -4.16
C ASN A 132 10.41 3.81 -3.39
N LEU A 133 11.10 2.86 -2.74
CA LEU A 133 10.47 1.87 -1.86
C LEU A 133 9.67 2.54 -0.72
N VAL A 134 10.23 3.58 -0.09
CA VAL A 134 9.54 4.35 0.96
C VAL A 134 8.23 4.94 0.42
N PHE A 135 8.28 5.56 -0.75
CA PHE A 135 7.08 6.14 -1.37
C PHE A 135 6.06 5.08 -1.76
N ASP A 136 6.49 3.98 -2.36
CA ASP A 136 5.57 2.94 -2.83
C ASP A 136 4.86 2.26 -1.65
N ILE A 137 5.59 1.91 -0.60
CA ILE A 137 5.02 1.28 0.60
C ILE A 137 4.19 2.30 1.39
N GLY A 138 4.68 3.54 1.55
CA GLY A 138 3.94 4.61 2.21
C GLY A 138 2.60 4.88 1.53
N ASN A 139 2.57 5.00 0.20
CA ASN A 139 1.34 5.18 -0.56
C ASN A 139 0.39 3.98 -0.41
N LEU A 140 0.92 2.76 -0.33
CA LEU A 140 0.13 1.56 -0.11
C LEU A 140 -0.56 1.57 1.27
N LEU A 141 0.14 2.05 2.31
CA LEU A 141 -0.41 2.21 3.66
C LEU A 141 -1.44 3.35 3.72
N ILE A 142 -1.15 4.48 3.08
CA ILE A 142 -2.09 5.61 2.97
C ILE A 142 -3.39 5.16 2.30
N ALA A 143 -3.32 4.36 1.24
CA ALA A 143 -4.50 3.84 0.54
C ALA A 143 -5.41 2.94 1.42
N GLN A 144 -4.89 2.39 2.51
CA GLN A 144 -5.68 1.62 3.50
C GLN A 144 -6.28 2.52 4.59
N THR A 145 -5.83 3.77 4.70
CA THR A 145 -6.31 4.69 5.73
C THR A 145 -7.66 5.27 5.29
N PRO A 146 -8.72 5.22 6.14
CA PRO A 146 -9.99 5.83 5.82
C PRO A 146 -9.82 7.34 5.57
N HIS A 147 -10.24 7.81 4.40
CA HIS A 147 -10.23 9.23 4.06
C HIS A 147 -11.55 9.89 4.43
N HIS A 148 -11.48 11.15 4.85
CA HIS A 148 -12.66 11.98 4.99
C HIS A 148 -13.26 12.24 3.61
N GLN A 149 -14.53 11.86 3.44
CA GLN A 149 -15.30 12.21 2.26
C GLN A 149 -15.86 13.65 2.40
N PRO A 150 -16.30 14.31 1.31
CA PRO A 150 -16.81 15.69 1.38
C PRO A 150 -17.95 15.90 2.41
N ASP A 151 -18.71 14.86 2.70
CA ASP A 151 -19.77 14.77 3.70
C ASP A 151 -19.27 14.59 5.14
N HIS A 152 -18.00 14.21 5.35
CA HIS A 152 -17.39 14.12 6.68
C HIS A 152 -16.97 15.50 7.23
N TRP A 153 -16.93 16.54 6.41
CA TRP A 153 -16.64 17.89 6.88
C TRP A 153 -17.90 18.50 7.52
N PRO A 154 -17.86 18.97 8.77
CA PRO A 154 -19.02 19.58 9.40
C PRO A 154 -19.33 20.91 8.71
N LEU A 155 -20.26 20.88 7.76
CA LEU A 155 -20.77 22.07 7.10
C LEU A 155 -21.76 22.78 8.03
N GLN A 156 -21.67 24.10 8.10
CA GLN A 156 -22.68 24.89 8.80
C GLN A 156 -24.04 24.73 8.09
N PRO A 157 -25.16 24.80 8.82
CA PRO A 157 -26.49 24.70 8.21
C PRO A 157 -26.71 25.70 7.06
N ALA A 158 -26.10 26.89 7.14
CA ALA A 158 -26.12 27.89 6.08
C ALA A 158 -25.43 27.41 4.78
N SER A 159 -24.28 26.74 4.90
CA SER A 159 -23.55 26.18 3.76
C SER A 159 -24.32 25.03 3.12
N LEU A 160 -24.97 24.18 3.93
CA LEU A 160 -25.85 23.11 3.45
C LEU A 160 -27.07 23.67 2.71
N ALA A 161 -27.69 24.72 3.26
CA ALA A 161 -28.82 25.40 2.62
C ALA A 161 -28.44 26.07 1.29
N ALA A 162 -27.24 26.64 1.20
CA ALA A 162 -26.72 27.23 -0.03
C ALA A 162 -26.35 26.20 -1.10
N ALA A 163 -25.87 25.01 -0.68
CA ALA A 163 -25.52 23.91 -1.59
C ALA A 163 -26.72 23.05 -2.02
N ALA A 164 -27.87 23.16 -1.33
CA ALA A 164 -29.08 22.45 -1.70
C ALA A 164 -29.52 22.84 -3.11
N PRO A 165 -29.85 21.87 -3.99
CA PRO A 165 -30.32 22.19 -5.33
C PRO A 165 -31.57 23.06 -5.23
N SER A 166 -31.49 24.28 -5.78
CA SER A 166 -32.66 25.15 -5.83
C SER A 166 -33.79 24.41 -6.57
N ALA A 167 -34.99 24.41 -5.99
CA ALA A 167 -36.17 23.76 -6.58
C ALA A 167 -36.47 24.23 -8.03
N ALA A 168 -35.90 25.37 -8.45
CA ALA A 168 -36.02 25.91 -9.79
C ALA A 168 -35.33 25.09 -10.90
N LEU A 169 -34.33 24.25 -10.59
CA LEU A 169 -33.65 23.44 -11.63
C LEU A 169 -34.36 22.10 -11.93
N ALA A 170 -35.20 21.60 -11.02
CA ALA A 170 -35.91 20.33 -11.18
C ALA A 170 -37.11 20.44 -12.14
N THR A 171 -37.72 21.62 -12.27
CA THR A 171 -38.85 21.86 -13.19
C THR A 171 -38.42 21.96 -14.66
N ALA A 172 -37.15 22.25 -14.96
CA ALA A 172 -36.66 22.32 -16.33
C ALA A 172 -36.53 20.94 -17.01
N SER A 173 -36.34 19.85 -16.24
CA SER A 173 -36.20 18.51 -16.81
C SER A 173 -37.53 17.82 -17.15
N ALA A 174 -38.66 18.34 -16.67
CA ALA A 174 -39.98 17.75 -16.92
C ALA A 174 -40.67 18.30 -18.18
N CYS A 175 -40.15 19.37 -18.81
CA CYS A 175 -40.82 20.06 -19.92
C CYS A 175 -40.40 19.58 -21.33
N SER A 176 -39.67 18.46 -21.48
CA SER A 176 -39.22 17.94 -22.78
C SER A 176 -39.95 16.68 -23.28
N LYS A 177 -41.02 16.23 -22.61
CA LYS A 177 -41.82 15.06 -23.02
C LYS A 177 -43.30 15.39 -23.24
N SER A 178 -43.61 16.35 -24.12
CA SER A 178 -44.96 16.47 -24.67
C SER A 178 -44.98 17.12 -26.06
N GLY A 179 -45.33 16.33 -27.08
CA GLY A 179 -45.69 16.76 -28.45
C GLY A 179 -44.49 16.93 -29.40
N SER A 180 -44.50 16.48 -30.65
CA SER A 180 -45.58 15.98 -31.49
C SER A 180 -45.02 15.13 -32.64
N SER A 181 -45.76 14.10 -33.00
CA SER A 181 -45.70 13.44 -34.31
C SER A 181 -45.77 14.45 -35.47
N CYS A 182 -44.87 14.35 -36.44
CA CYS A 182 -45.16 14.79 -37.80
C CYS A 182 -44.36 13.93 -38.76
N GLY A 183 -45.07 13.04 -39.47
CA GLY A 183 -44.52 12.36 -40.64
C GLY A 183 -44.51 13.29 -41.85
N CYS A 184 -43.65 12.97 -42.82
CA CYS A 184 -43.88 13.23 -44.23
C CYS A 184 -43.08 12.20 -45.04
N SER A 185 -43.82 11.39 -45.78
CA SER A 185 -43.36 10.53 -46.87
C SER A 185 -43.03 11.38 -48.10
N SER A 186 -41.94 11.03 -48.80
CA SER A 186 -41.82 10.88 -50.28
C SER A 186 -40.40 10.48 -50.61
#